data_AF-A0ABD0PGR6-F1
#
_entry.id   AF-A0ABD0PGR6-F1
#
_cell.length_a   1.000
_cell.length_b   1.000
_cell.length_c   1.000
_cell.angle_alpha   90.00
_cell.angle_beta   90.00
_cell.angle_gamma   90.00
#
_symmetry.space_group_name_H-M   'P 1'
#
loop_
_entity.id
_entity.type
_entity.pdbx_description
1 polymer ?
#
loop_
_entity_poly.entity_id
_entity_poly.type
_entity_poly.pdbx_seq_one_letter_code
_entity_poly.pdbx_strand_id
1 'polypeptide(L)'
;MSALRFLLSLSAAAVRNDTVTGTIFSILLSFVCSYKTFPFDEECDEYSADDQSDFLLDLYSHVKNYETQTGRSFFPALQSVFQSPDVWIIDLSQRKSSVLLEVLKLQTEKKPVELRGCSEEETEMMSFLQCLPYISQL
;
A
#
# COMPACT_ATOMS: atom_id res chain seq x y z
N MET A 1 -14.83 13.40 -5.18
CA MET A 1 -13.76 13.19 -4.18
C MET A 1 -13.20 11.81 -4.46
N SER A 2 -11.89 11.64 -4.74
CA SER A 2 -11.35 10.32 -5.07
C SER A 2 -11.39 9.38 -3.86
N ALA A 3 -11.48 8.07 -4.08
CA ALA A 3 -11.50 7.06 -3.02
C ALA A 3 -10.32 7.23 -2.05
N LEU A 4 -9.11 7.49 -2.58
CA LEU A 4 -7.92 7.79 -1.79
C LEU A 4 -8.11 9.02 -0.87
N ARG A 5 -8.61 10.14 -1.41
CA ARG A 5 -8.84 11.35 -0.60
C ARG A 5 -9.89 11.11 0.49
N PHE A 6 -10.91 10.30 0.19
CA PHE A 6 -11.92 9.92 1.18
C PHE A 6 -11.30 9.07 2.30
N LEU A 7 -10.56 8.01 1.97
CA LEU A 7 -9.91 7.14 2.96
C LEU A 7 -8.89 7.90 3.80
N LEU A 8 -8.10 8.80 3.22
CA LEU A 8 -7.15 9.64 3.95
C LEU A 8 -7.87 10.56 4.94
N SER A 9 -8.95 11.21 4.50
CA SER A 9 -9.74 12.11 5.35
C SER A 9 -10.38 11.34 6.52
N LEU A 10 -10.86 10.13 6.24
CA LEU A 10 -11.46 9.24 7.23
C LEU A 10 -10.41 8.73 8.22
N SER A 11 -9.25 8.32 7.74
CA SER A 11 -8.10 7.91 8.56
C SER A 11 -7.63 9.05 9.46
N ALA A 12 -7.56 10.28 8.92
CA ALA A 12 -7.19 11.45 9.70
C ALA A 12 -8.25 11.83 10.74
N ALA A 13 -9.53 11.51 10.52
CA ALA A 13 -10.58 11.65 11.52
C ALA A 13 -10.46 10.58 12.62
N ALA A 14 -10.18 9.33 12.25
CA ALA A 14 -9.99 8.23 13.19
C ALA A 14 -8.77 8.44 14.09
N VAL A 15 -7.62 8.82 13.53
CA VAL A 15 -6.38 9.09 14.29
C VAL A 15 -6.52 10.27 15.26
N ARG A 16 -7.36 11.27 14.94
CA ARG A 16 -7.65 12.36 15.90
C ARG A 16 -8.48 11.91 17.10
N ASN A 17 -9.11 10.75 16.99
CA ASN A 17 -10.04 10.22 17.97
C ASN A 17 -9.47 8.90 18.50
N ASP A 18 -8.47 8.97 19.38
CA ASP A 18 -7.79 7.83 20.05
C ASP A 18 -8.72 6.99 20.96
N THR A 19 -10.03 7.05 20.73
CA THR A 19 -11.04 6.24 21.39
C THR A 19 -11.12 4.86 20.74
N VAL A 20 -11.85 3.94 21.39
CA VAL A 20 -12.15 2.59 20.88
C VAL A 20 -12.63 2.61 19.42
N THR A 21 -13.37 3.66 19.02
CA THR A 21 -13.85 3.84 17.65
C THR A 21 -12.73 4.03 16.64
N GLY A 22 -11.67 4.79 16.97
CA GLY A 22 -10.50 4.97 16.11
C GLY A 22 -9.75 3.66 15.88
N THR A 23 -9.56 2.86 16.95
CA THR A 23 -8.94 1.54 16.85
C THR A 23 -9.78 0.56 16.01
N ILE A 24 -11.10 0.52 16.23
CA ILE A 24 -12.02 -0.31 15.44
C ILE A 24 -11.94 0.07 13.96
N PHE A 25 -11.85 1.37 13.65
CA PHE A 25 -11.72 1.83 12.27
C PHE A 25 -10.47 1.26 11.58
N SER A 26 -9.29 1.35 12.20
CA SER A 26 -8.06 0.79 11.64
C SER A 26 -8.12 -0.73 11.44
N ILE A 27 -8.77 -1.45 12.36
CA ILE A 27 -8.99 -2.90 12.25
C ILE A 27 -9.89 -3.21 11.05
N LEU A 28 -11.04 -2.54 10.94
CA LEU A 28 -11.97 -2.74 9.84
C LEU A 28 -11.35 -2.37 8.50
N LEU A 29 -10.58 -1.28 8.44
CA LEU A 29 -9.90 -0.86 7.22
C LEU A 29 -8.86 -1.89 6.79
N SER A 30 -8.04 -2.42 7.72
CA SER A 30 -7.09 -3.49 7.43
C SER A 30 -7.78 -4.76 6.92
N PHE A 31 -8.90 -5.14 7.54
CA PHE A 31 -9.70 -6.28 7.10
C PHE A 31 -10.26 -6.07 5.69
N VAL A 32 -10.84 -4.90 5.40
CA VAL A 32 -11.34 -4.55 4.06
C VAL A 32 -10.22 -4.56 3.02
N CYS A 33 -9.05 -4.01 3.37
CA CYS A 33 -7.88 -3.98 2.51
C CYS A 33 -7.17 -5.33 2.35
N SER A 34 -7.53 -6.38 3.11
CA SER A 34 -6.99 -7.74 2.92
C SER A 34 -7.72 -8.56 1.86
N TYR A 35 -8.92 -8.14 1.45
CA TYR A 35 -9.63 -8.84 0.38
C TYR A 35 -8.86 -8.71 -0.92
N LYS A 36 -8.58 -9.84 -1.59
CA LYS A 36 -7.92 -9.86 -2.91
C LYS A 36 -8.66 -9.08 -3.98
N THR A 37 -9.97 -8.91 -3.79
CA THR A 37 -10.83 -8.13 -4.69
C THR A 37 -10.87 -6.65 -4.36
N PHE A 38 -10.26 -6.20 -3.26
CA PHE A 38 -10.13 -4.78 -2.93
C PHE A 38 -9.27 -4.08 -4.00
N PRO A 39 -9.65 -2.90 -4.53
CA PRO A 39 -10.64 -1.94 -4.03
C PRO A 39 -12.11 -2.17 -4.47
N PHE A 40 -12.46 -3.40 -4.85
CA PHE A 40 -13.77 -3.85 -5.32
C PHE A 40 -14.16 -3.22 -6.66
N ASP A 41 -13.23 -3.26 -7.62
CA ASP A 41 -13.56 -2.88 -8.99
C ASP A 41 -14.50 -3.95 -9.60
N GLU A 42 -15.66 -3.50 -10.09
CA GLU A 42 -16.72 -4.38 -10.62
C GLU A 42 -16.38 -4.93 -12.01
N GLU A 43 -15.37 -4.40 -12.69
CA GLU A 43 -15.09 -4.70 -14.11
C GLU A 43 -14.04 -5.81 -14.37
N CYS A 44 -13.37 -6.38 -13.37
CA CYS A 44 -12.17 -7.20 -13.62
C CYS A 44 -12.34 -8.72 -13.36
N ASP A 45 -12.44 -9.47 -14.45
CA ASP A 45 -12.01 -10.88 -14.53
C ASP A 45 -10.49 -10.99 -14.21
N GLU A 46 -10.08 -12.08 -13.54
CA GLU A 46 -8.72 -12.64 -13.31
C GLU A 46 -7.56 -11.74 -12.79
N TYR A 47 -7.66 -10.40 -12.79
CA TYR A 47 -6.55 -9.45 -12.48
C TYR A 47 -6.66 -8.68 -11.14
N SER A 48 -7.63 -9.02 -10.28
CA SER A 48 -7.96 -8.26 -9.05
C SER A 48 -6.82 -7.99 -8.05
N ALA A 49 -5.76 -8.80 -8.02
CA ALA A 49 -4.68 -8.66 -7.04
C ALA A 49 -3.71 -7.51 -7.37
N ASP A 50 -3.62 -7.12 -8.64
CA ASP A 50 -2.79 -6.00 -9.10
C ASP A 50 -3.36 -4.69 -8.56
N ASP A 51 -4.68 -4.52 -8.69
CA ASP A 51 -5.41 -3.35 -8.25
C ASP A 51 -5.29 -3.12 -6.74
N GLN A 52 -5.24 -4.20 -5.96
CA GLN A 52 -5.03 -4.13 -4.51
C GLN A 52 -3.66 -3.53 -4.16
N SER A 53 -2.59 -4.09 -4.73
CA SER A 53 -1.22 -3.64 -4.46
C SER A 53 -1.03 -2.20 -4.92
N ASP A 54 -1.51 -1.90 -6.13
CA ASP A 54 -1.45 -0.59 -6.73
C ASP A 54 -2.17 0.47 -5.88
N PHE A 55 -3.39 0.17 -5.43
CA PHE A 55 -4.14 1.06 -4.57
C PHE A 55 -3.41 1.32 -3.24
N LEU A 56 -2.83 0.29 -2.63
CA LEU A 56 -2.13 0.43 -1.35
C LEU A 56 -0.82 1.21 -1.48
N LEU A 57 -0.09 1.04 -2.57
CA LEU A 57 1.10 1.84 -2.89
C LEU A 57 0.74 3.32 -3.11
N ASP A 58 -0.38 3.58 -3.79
CA ASP A 58 -0.89 4.94 -4.00
C ASP A 58 -1.34 5.57 -2.68
N LEU A 59 -2.05 4.81 -1.84
CA LEU A 59 -2.45 5.23 -0.50
C LEU A 59 -1.23 5.57 0.35
N TYR A 60 -0.20 4.73 0.34
CA TYR A 60 1.06 4.96 1.05
C TYR A 60 1.68 6.30 0.66
N SER A 61 1.82 6.54 -0.64
CA SER A 61 2.40 7.77 -1.19
C SER A 61 1.61 9.02 -0.74
N HIS A 62 0.28 8.93 -0.74
CA HIS A 62 -0.56 10.03 -0.28
C HIS A 62 -0.47 10.25 1.24
N VAL A 63 -0.46 9.18 2.05
CA VAL A 63 -0.27 9.29 3.50
C VAL A 63 1.05 9.97 3.79
N LYS A 64 2.14 9.52 3.17
CA LYS A 64 3.49 10.10 3.33
C LYS A 64 3.51 11.59 3.01
N ASN A 65 2.91 11.96 1.89
CA ASN A 65 2.82 13.36 1.48
C ASN A 65 2.01 14.18 2.49
N TYR A 66 0.87 13.65 2.95
CA TYR A 66 0.00 14.31 3.91
C TYR A 66 0.65 14.48 5.29
N GLU A 67 1.38 13.48 5.78
CA GLU A 67 2.20 13.58 7.00
C GLU A 67 3.25 14.68 6.85
N THR A 68 3.96 14.71 5.72
CA THR A 68 4.97 15.74 5.44
C THR A 68 4.39 17.15 5.43
N GLN A 69 3.20 17.32 4.84
CA GLN A 69 2.51 18.62 4.78
C GLN A 69 1.97 19.08 6.14
N THR A 70 1.46 18.15 6.95
CA THR A 70 0.74 18.49 8.19
C THR A 70 1.57 18.34 9.46
N GLY A 71 2.71 17.67 9.39
CA GLY A 71 3.54 17.32 10.54
C GLY A 71 2.91 16.29 11.49
N ARG A 72 1.82 15.64 11.07
CA ARG A 72 1.10 14.63 11.87
C ARG A 72 1.54 13.23 11.45
N SER A 73 1.45 12.27 12.37
CA SER A 73 1.75 10.87 12.10
C SER A 73 0.45 10.05 12.00
N PHE A 74 0.27 9.40 10.85
CA PHE A 74 -0.83 8.51 10.49
C PHE A 74 -0.34 7.08 10.21
N PHE A 75 0.93 6.88 9.84
CA PHE A 75 1.48 5.54 9.56
C PHE A 75 1.32 4.54 10.71
N PRO A 76 1.51 4.89 12.00
CA PRO A 76 1.28 3.95 13.09
C PRO A 76 -0.14 3.38 13.10
N ALA A 77 -1.15 4.20 12.79
CA ALA A 77 -2.54 3.78 12.77
C ALA A 77 -2.94 3.02 11.50
N LEU A 78 -2.18 3.20 10.42
CA LEU A 78 -2.39 2.51 9.13
C LEU A 78 -1.42 1.35 8.92
N GLN A 79 -0.57 1.04 9.90
CA GLN A 79 0.43 -0.01 9.76
C GLN A 79 -0.20 -1.34 9.35
N SER A 80 -1.31 -1.72 10.00
CA SER A 80 -2.06 -2.95 9.71
C SER A 80 -2.65 -2.98 8.29
N VAL A 81 -2.95 -1.82 7.69
CA VAL A 81 -3.41 -1.73 6.31
C VAL A 81 -2.29 -2.09 5.36
N PHE A 82 -1.07 -1.57 5.59
CA PHE A 82 0.08 -1.95 4.77
C PHE A 82 0.60 -3.37 5.07
N GLN A 83 0.19 -4.00 6.18
CA GLN A 83 0.45 -5.42 6.42
C GLN A 83 -0.59 -6.34 5.76
N SER A 84 -1.63 -5.84 5.10
CA SER A 84 -2.75 -6.69 4.65
C SER A 84 -2.46 -7.60 3.45
N PRO A 85 -1.63 -7.25 2.45
CA PRO A 85 -1.48 -8.10 1.26
C PRO A 85 -0.67 -9.37 1.56
N ASP A 86 -1.12 -10.53 1.10
CA ASP A 86 -0.34 -11.78 1.21
C ASP A 86 0.85 -11.80 0.23
N VAL A 87 0.65 -11.20 -0.95
CA VAL A 87 1.64 -10.99 -1.99
C VAL A 87 1.57 -9.53 -2.42
N TRP A 88 2.72 -8.93 -2.70
CA TRP A 88 2.80 -7.61 -3.32
C TRP A 88 3.01 -7.77 -4.81
N ILE A 89 2.17 -7.13 -5.61
CA ILE A 89 2.32 -7.12 -7.06
C ILE A 89 2.82 -5.74 -7.49
N ILE A 90 3.78 -5.70 -8.41
CA ILE A 90 4.25 -4.46 -9.00
C ILE A 90 4.52 -4.62 -10.48
N ASP A 91 3.97 -3.70 -11.27
CA ASP A 91 4.33 -3.55 -12.69
C ASP A 91 5.34 -2.41 -12.89
N LEU A 92 6.59 -2.74 -13.23
CA LEU A 92 7.65 -1.74 -13.44
C LEU A 92 7.52 -0.96 -14.75
N SER A 93 6.65 -1.39 -15.67
CA SER A 93 6.27 -0.57 -16.83
C SER A 93 5.32 0.56 -16.45
N GLN A 94 4.60 0.43 -15.33
CA GLN A 94 3.57 1.39 -14.91
C GLN A 94 4.01 2.28 -13.75
N ARG A 95 4.84 1.78 -12.83
CA ARG A 95 5.22 2.52 -11.61
C ARG A 95 6.65 2.24 -11.14
N LYS A 96 7.18 3.17 -10.35
CA LYS A 96 8.54 3.10 -9.79
C LYS A 96 8.55 2.21 -8.53
N SER A 97 9.55 1.34 -8.42
CA SER A 97 9.80 0.42 -7.30
C SER A 97 10.12 1.10 -5.97
N SER A 98 10.54 2.37 -5.99
CA SER A 98 10.88 3.14 -4.79
C SER A 98 9.76 3.17 -3.75
N VAL A 99 8.49 3.25 -4.17
CA VAL A 99 7.35 3.23 -3.25
C VAL A 99 7.18 1.85 -2.61
N LEU A 100 7.32 0.78 -3.41
CA LEU A 100 7.26 -0.59 -2.91
C LEU A 100 8.38 -0.85 -1.89
N LEU A 101 9.61 -0.40 -2.17
CA LEU A 101 10.74 -0.53 -1.24
C LEU A 101 10.42 0.07 0.14
N GLU A 102 9.77 1.23 0.18
CA GLU A 102 9.38 1.87 1.43
C GLU A 102 8.30 1.08 2.17
N VAL A 103 7.30 0.56 1.46
CA VAL A 103 6.26 -0.29 2.04
C VAL A 103 6.80 -1.63 2.53
N LEU A 104 7.74 -2.24 1.81
CA LEU A 104 8.41 -3.48 2.20
C LEU A 104 9.21 -3.31 3.50
N LYS A 105 9.83 -2.15 3.71
CA LYS A 105 10.54 -1.83 4.97
C LYS A 105 9.59 -1.71 6.17
N LEU A 106 8.30 -1.51 5.96
CA LEU A 106 7.30 -1.50 7.02
C LEU A 106 6.79 -2.90 7.39
N GLN A 107 7.08 -3.92 6.57
CA GLN A 107 6.54 -5.26 6.81
C GLN A 107 7.17 -5.89 8.06
N THR A 108 6.35 -6.53 8.89
CA THR A 108 6.84 -7.30 10.05
C THR A 108 7.51 -8.59 9.62
N GLU A 109 7.07 -9.14 8.49
CA GLU A 109 7.61 -10.35 7.87
C GLU A 109 7.87 -10.08 6.39
N LYS A 110 8.91 -10.72 5.83
CA LYS A 110 9.18 -10.60 4.40
C LYS A 110 8.08 -11.29 3.61
N LYS A 111 7.53 -10.59 2.62
CA LYS A 111 6.44 -11.11 1.78
C LYS A 111 6.92 -11.46 0.38
N PRO A 112 6.22 -12.38 -0.31
CA PRO A 112 6.44 -12.59 -1.73
C PRO A 112 6.12 -11.31 -2.51
N VAL A 113 6.88 -11.09 -3.58
CA VAL A 113 6.60 -10.04 -4.57
C VAL A 113 6.43 -10.69 -5.93
N GLU A 114 5.34 -10.39 -6.63
CA GLU A 114 5.18 -10.73 -8.04
C GLU A 114 5.59 -9.54 -8.90
N LEU A 115 6.63 -9.73 -9.69
CA LEU A 115 7.13 -8.70 -10.60
C LEU A 115 6.49 -8.86 -11.98
N ARG A 116 5.80 -7.82 -12.42
CA ARG A 116 5.19 -7.72 -13.75
C ARG A 116 5.82 -6.59 -14.55
N GLY A 117 5.68 -6.70 -15.86
CA GLY A 117 6.25 -5.75 -16.81
C GLY A 117 7.76 -5.57 -16.67
N CYS A 118 8.35 -4.78 -17.57
CA CYS A 118 9.73 -4.33 -17.46
C CYS A 118 9.76 -2.84 -17.77
N SER A 119 10.51 -2.08 -16.99
CA SER A 119 10.74 -0.67 -17.32
C SER A 119 11.73 -0.58 -18.49
N GLU A 120 11.50 0.36 -19.41
CA GLU A 120 12.49 0.70 -20.43
C GLU A 120 13.72 1.40 -19.83
N GLU A 121 13.58 1.96 -18.63
CA GLU A 121 14.68 2.55 -17.87
C GLU A 121 15.46 1.46 -17.12
N GLU A 122 16.68 1.15 -17.55
CA GLU A 122 17.57 0.21 -16.85
C GLU A 122 17.78 0.60 -15.38
N THR A 123 17.79 1.91 -15.09
CA THR A 123 17.90 2.44 -13.73
C THR A 123 16.73 2.04 -12.83
N GLU A 124 15.53 1.85 -13.39
CA GLU A 124 14.37 1.39 -12.62
C GLU A 124 14.51 -0.10 -12.27
N MET A 125 14.99 -0.93 -13.20
CA MET A 125 15.31 -2.33 -12.93
C MET A 125 16.38 -2.45 -11.82
N MET A 126 17.40 -1.60 -11.86
CA MET A 126 18.43 -1.54 -10.82
C MET A 126 17.89 -1.04 -9.47
N SER A 127 16.91 -0.13 -9.51
CA SER A 127 16.23 0.36 -8.30
C SER A 127 15.40 -0.75 -7.64
N PHE A 128 14.74 -1.59 -8.43
CA PHE A 128 13.99 -2.74 -7.90
C PHE A 128 14.88 -3.73 -7.14
N LEU A 129 16.13 -3.92 -7.54
CA LEU A 129 17.06 -4.81 -6.82
C LEU A 129 17.24 -4.42 -5.34
N GLN A 130 16.98 -3.17 -4.97
CA GLN A 130 17.00 -2.72 -3.58
C GLN A 130 15.87 -3.32 -2.74
N CYS A 131 14.81 -3.85 -3.36
CA CYS A 131 13.71 -4.56 -2.70
C CYS A 131 14.10 -5.97 -2.26
N LEU A 132 15.05 -6.63 -2.95
CA LEU A 132 15.39 -8.03 -2.73
C LEU A 132 15.73 -8.40 -1.28
N PRO A 133 16.43 -7.56 -0.47
CA PRO A 133 16.67 -7.87 0.92
C PRO A 133 15.41 -7.93 1.80
N TYR A 134 14.28 -7.37 1.35
CA TYR A 134 13.03 -7.22 2.11
C TYR A 134 11.91 -8.16 1.67
N ILE A 135 12.12 -8.97 0.62
CA ILE A 135 11.14 -9.93 0.11
C ILE A 135 11.53 -11.36 0.52
N SER A 136 10.54 -12.25 0.62
CA SER A 136 10.79 -13.68 0.91
C SER A 136 10.96 -14.50 -0.36
N GLN A 137 10.26 -14.11 -1.42
CA GLN A 137 10.27 -14.75 -2.73
C GLN A 137 9.97 -13.69 -3.81
N LEU A 138 10.54 -13.90 -5.00
CA LEU A 138 10.19 -13.23 -6.24
C LEU A 138 9.52 -14.24 -7.18
#